data_AF-T0ZP37-F1
#
_entry.id   AF-T0ZP37-F1
#
_cell.length_a   1.000
_cell.length_b   1.000
_cell.length_c   1.000
_cell.angle_alpha   90.00
_cell.angle_beta   90.00
_cell.angle_gamma   90.00
#
_symmetry.space_group_name_H-M   'P 1'
#
loop_
_entity.id
_entity.type
_entity.pdbx_description
1 polymer ?
#
loop_
_entity_poly.entity_id
_entity_poly.type
_entity_poly.pdbx_seq_one_letter_code
_entity_poly.pdbx_strand_id
1 'polypeptide(L)'
;RSLGITVAINLIADPNWDRKRFEVVRQWCLEIPEIVNISVNTPYPGTESWLTESRKIQTRDYRLFDIQHAVLPTKLPLADFYAELVKTQQVLNMKHLGWQALKGTASIVARHLLHGQTNFLRMLWKFNSVYNPKLQMADHAQPVKYEMSLPPAKEKGVYTNVLFVHEPLGRKGRELNDTTEDFAMKTVWGNIFRDELLKTSTRTILPP
;
A
#
# COMPACT_ATOMS: atom_id res chain seq x y z
N ARG A 1 -4.44 15.68 -13.39
CA ARG A 1 -3.40 16.74 -13.41
C ARG A 1 -3.90 18.10 -13.90
N SER A 2 -4.91 18.14 -14.77
CA SER A 2 -5.59 19.37 -15.23
C SER A 2 -6.07 20.31 -14.11
N LEU A 3 -6.26 19.82 -12.89
CA LEU A 3 -6.72 20.59 -11.74
C LEU A 3 -5.59 21.22 -10.89
N GLY A 4 -4.32 20.99 -11.21
CA GLY A 4 -3.18 21.56 -10.44
C GLY A 4 -2.99 20.99 -9.03
N ILE A 5 -3.64 19.88 -8.68
CA ILE A 5 -3.56 19.25 -7.36
C ILE A 5 -2.43 18.22 -7.31
N THR A 6 -1.63 18.27 -6.24
CA THR A 6 -0.64 17.23 -5.91
C THR A 6 -1.30 16.10 -5.14
N VAL A 7 -1.13 14.87 -5.62
CA VAL A 7 -1.67 13.67 -4.99
C VAL A 7 -0.56 12.87 -4.33
N ALA A 8 -0.81 12.42 -3.10
CA ALA A 8 -0.01 11.42 -2.42
C ALA A 8 -0.81 10.11 -2.32
N ILE A 9 -0.16 8.99 -2.61
CA ILE A 9 -0.76 7.66 -2.65
C ILE A 9 -0.21 6.85 -1.47
N ASN A 10 -1.10 6.22 -0.71
CA ASN A 10 -0.72 5.25 0.33
C ASN A 10 -1.12 3.86 -0.13
N LEU A 11 -0.14 2.98 -0.31
CA LEU A 11 -0.34 1.57 -0.60
C LEU A 11 -0.31 0.76 0.70
N ILE A 12 -1.18 -0.24 0.80
CA ILE A 12 -1.20 -1.20 1.90
C ILE A 12 -0.75 -2.55 1.36
N ALA A 13 0.43 -3.01 1.79
CA ALA A 13 0.97 -4.32 1.46
C ALA A 13 0.22 -5.40 2.23
N ASP A 14 -0.37 -6.36 1.52
CA ASP A 14 -0.91 -7.55 2.16
C ASP A 14 0.23 -8.52 2.47
N PRO A 15 0.34 -9.07 3.70
CA PRO A 15 1.32 -10.10 4.06
C PRO A 15 1.34 -11.32 3.12
N ASN A 16 0.27 -11.57 2.37
CA ASN A 16 0.17 -12.62 1.36
C ASN A 16 0.84 -12.26 0.01
N TRP A 17 1.45 -11.08 -0.13
CA TRP A 17 2.21 -10.72 -1.33
C TRP A 17 3.43 -11.63 -1.50
N ASP A 18 3.67 -12.05 -2.73
CA ASP A 18 4.90 -12.71 -3.13
C ASP A 18 5.86 -11.73 -3.81
N ARG A 19 7.07 -12.21 -4.14
CA ARG A 19 8.12 -11.41 -4.79
C ARG A 19 7.63 -10.78 -6.10
N LYS A 20 6.79 -11.48 -6.88
CA LYS A 20 6.24 -10.96 -8.15
C LYS A 20 5.29 -9.80 -7.89
N ARG A 21 4.42 -9.90 -6.89
CA ARG A 21 3.52 -8.80 -6.51
C ARG A 21 4.29 -7.57 -6.08
N PHE A 22 5.32 -7.73 -5.24
CA PHE A 22 6.21 -6.62 -4.86
C PHE A 22 6.88 -5.98 -6.08
N GLU A 23 7.35 -6.79 -7.04
CA GLU A 23 7.97 -6.28 -8.26
C GLU A 23 7.00 -5.47 -9.12
N VAL A 24 5.78 -5.97 -9.35
CA VAL A 24 4.74 -5.24 -10.10
C VAL A 24 4.46 -3.88 -9.46
N VAL A 25 4.33 -3.84 -8.13
CA VAL A 25 4.09 -2.59 -7.40
C VAL A 25 5.27 -1.63 -7.54
N ARG A 26 6.52 -2.12 -7.46
CA ARG A 26 7.71 -1.28 -7.68
C ARG A 26 7.73 -0.67 -9.07
N GLN A 27 7.46 -1.46 -10.12
CA GLN A 27 7.45 -0.97 -11.50
C GLN A 27 6.35 0.07 -11.72
N TRP A 28 5.12 -0.22 -11.29
CA TRP A 28 4.02 0.74 -11.36
C TRP A 28 4.36 2.06 -10.66
N CYS A 29 4.95 1.98 -9.47
CA CYS A 29 5.37 3.16 -8.73
C CYS A 29 6.44 3.99 -9.44
N LEU A 30 7.28 3.40 -10.29
CA LEU A 30 8.27 4.12 -11.10
C LEU A 30 7.63 4.87 -12.28
N GLU A 31 6.52 4.35 -12.82
CA GLU A 31 5.81 4.92 -13.96
C GLU A 31 4.96 6.13 -13.58
N ILE A 32 4.35 6.09 -12.39
CA ILE A 32 3.55 7.22 -11.91
C ILE A 32 4.46 8.33 -11.39
N PRO A 33 4.06 9.60 -11.42
CA PRO A 33 4.85 10.71 -10.88
C PRO A 33 4.53 11.08 -9.42
N GLU A 34 3.43 10.57 -8.87
CA GLU A 34 2.95 10.87 -7.53
C GLU A 34 3.87 10.32 -6.43
N ILE A 35 3.80 10.95 -5.25
CA ILE A 35 4.46 10.49 -4.03
C ILE A 35 3.73 9.26 -3.52
N VAL A 36 4.45 8.16 -3.31
CA VAL A 36 3.88 6.89 -2.86
C VAL A 36 4.53 6.49 -1.55
N ASN A 37 3.70 6.21 -0.56
CA ASN A 37 4.08 5.58 0.69
C ASN A 37 3.51 4.15 0.73
N ILE A 38 4.19 3.24 1.43
CA ILE A 38 3.76 1.85 1.59
C ILE A 38 3.77 1.45 3.07
N SER A 39 2.64 0.95 3.54
CA SER A 39 2.44 0.36 4.86
C SER A 39 2.10 -1.13 4.75
N VAL A 40 2.04 -1.84 5.87
CA VAL A 40 1.61 -3.25 5.95
C VAL A 40 0.17 -3.31 6.45
N ASN A 41 -0.62 -4.25 5.94
CA ASN A 41 -1.97 -4.50 6.43
C ASN A 41 -1.91 -4.96 7.90
N THR A 42 -2.49 -4.15 8.79
CA THR A 42 -2.54 -4.39 10.23
C THR A 42 -4.00 -4.37 10.67
N PRO A 43 -4.60 -5.52 11.05
CA PRO A 43 -5.94 -5.53 11.62
C PRO A 43 -5.91 -4.98 13.04
N TYR A 44 -6.77 -3.99 13.33
CA TYR A 44 -6.82 -3.30 14.62
C TYR A 44 -8.05 -3.70 15.44
N PRO A 45 -7.94 -3.92 16.76
CA PRO A 45 -9.10 -4.13 17.61
C PRO A 45 -10.20 -3.10 17.36
N GLY A 46 -11.42 -3.57 17.14
CA GLY A 46 -12.59 -2.72 16.83
C GLY A 46 -12.80 -2.44 15.34
N THR A 47 -11.91 -2.87 14.45
CA THR A 47 -12.13 -2.80 12.99
C THR A 47 -12.85 -4.05 12.47
N GLU A 48 -13.51 -3.93 11.32
CA GLU A 48 -14.11 -5.09 10.65
C GLU A 48 -13.05 -6.13 10.30
N SER A 49 -11.87 -5.72 9.83
CA SER A 49 -10.78 -6.65 9.51
C SER A 49 -10.32 -7.43 10.74
N TRP A 50 -10.35 -6.84 11.94
CA TRP A 50 -10.06 -7.59 13.17
C TRP A 50 -11.06 -8.69 13.48
N LEU A 51 -12.33 -8.52 13.13
CA LEU A 51 -13.38 -9.51 13.36
C LEU A 51 -13.46 -10.55 12.23
N THR A 52 -13.25 -10.10 10.99
CA THR A 52 -13.49 -10.90 9.79
C THR A 52 -12.23 -11.57 9.25
N GLU A 53 -11.03 -11.07 9.59
CA GLU A 53 -9.77 -11.67 9.16
C GLU A 53 -9.74 -13.14 9.57
N SER A 54 -9.49 -13.99 8.58
CA SER A 54 -9.53 -15.44 8.73
C SER A 54 -8.18 -16.00 9.18
N ARG A 55 -7.11 -15.27 8.87
CA ARG A 55 -5.74 -15.63 9.25
C ARG A 55 -5.53 -15.33 10.72
N LYS A 56 -5.06 -16.31 11.48
CA LYS A 56 -4.65 -16.10 12.87
C LYS A 56 -3.43 -15.18 12.89
N ILE A 57 -3.47 -14.13 13.71
CA ILE A 57 -2.31 -13.27 13.95
C ILE A 57 -1.11 -14.13 14.39
N GLN A 58 0.07 -13.82 13.84
CA GLN A 58 1.31 -14.56 14.11
C GLN A 58 2.07 -14.00 15.33
N THR A 59 1.68 -12.82 15.81
CA THR A 59 2.21 -12.19 17.03
C THR A 59 1.09 -11.46 17.76
N ARG A 60 1.19 -11.40 19.09
CA ARG A 60 0.33 -10.60 19.95
C ARG A 60 1.07 -9.40 20.53
N ASP A 61 2.31 -9.16 20.15
CA ASP A 61 3.05 -8.03 20.66
C ASP A 61 2.43 -6.71 20.21
N TYR A 62 1.87 -5.96 21.16
CA TYR A 62 1.24 -4.67 20.92
C TYR A 62 2.15 -3.70 20.14
N ARG A 63 3.47 -3.77 20.35
CA ARG A 63 4.44 -2.87 19.69
C ARG A 63 4.45 -3.01 18.17
N LEU A 64 4.12 -4.19 17.67
CA LEU A 64 4.18 -4.52 16.25
C LEU A 64 2.88 -4.17 15.50
N PHE A 65 1.86 -3.64 16.18
CA PHE A 65 0.63 -3.15 15.55
C PHE A 65 0.80 -1.70 15.08
N ASP A 66 1.80 -1.44 14.25
CA ASP A 66 2.31 -0.10 13.95
C ASP A 66 2.32 0.26 12.45
N ILE A 67 1.51 -0.42 11.63
CA ILE A 67 1.45 -0.32 10.16
C ILE A 67 2.77 -0.60 9.41
N GLN A 68 3.83 -1.01 10.10
CA GLN A 68 5.13 -1.34 9.50
C GLN A 68 5.44 -2.82 9.63
N HIS A 69 4.95 -3.48 10.67
CA HIS A 69 5.20 -4.88 10.93
C HIS A 69 4.07 -5.80 10.45
N ALA A 70 4.46 -6.98 9.95
CA ALA A 70 3.53 -8.04 9.60
C ALA A 70 3.08 -8.77 10.87
N VAL A 71 1.86 -8.46 11.32
CA VAL A 71 1.20 -9.16 12.42
C VAL A 71 0.34 -10.33 11.94
N LEU A 72 0.12 -10.43 10.63
CA LEU A 72 -0.51 -11.58 9.98
C LEU A 72 0.55 -12.49 9.34
N PRO A 73 0.24 -13.79 9.15
CA PRO A 73 1.06 -14.72 8.41
C PRO A 73 1.44 -14.19 7.03
N THR A 74 2.73 -14.26 6.74
CA THR A 74 3.30 -13.86 5.45
C THR A 74 3.36 -15.05 4.48
N LYS A 75 3.17 -14.81 3.18
CA LYS A 75 3.32 -15.84 2.14
C LYS A 75 4.79 -16.21 1.92
N LEU A 76 5.66 -15.20 1.94
CA LEU A 76 7.11 -15.37 1.97
C LEU A 76 7.55 -15.67 3.40
N PRO A 77 8.72 -16.30 3.62
CA PRO A 77 9.37 -16.25 4.93
C PRO A 77 9.43 -14.80 5.44
N LEU A 78 9.16 -14.58 6.73
CA LEU A 78 9.01 -13.22 7.28
C LEU A 78 10.20 -12.29 6.96
N ALA A 79 11.43 -12.81 7.04
CA ALA A 79 12.63 -12.07 6.67
C ALA A 79 12.67 -11.69 5.18
N ASP A 80 12.22 -12.56 4.29
CA ASP A 80 12.12 -12.29 2.86
C ASP A 80 11.03 -11.27 2.54
N PHE A 81 9.89 -11.33 3.25
CA PHE A 81 8.83 -10.33 3.14
C PHE A 81 9.38 -8.94 3.48
N TYR A 82 10.10 -8.82 4.60
CA TYR A 82 10.72 -7.54 5.00
C TYR A 82 11.80 -7.07 4.04
N ALA A 83 12.60 -7.98 3.48
CA ALA A 83 13.58 -7.63 2.45
C ALA A 83 12.90 -7.02 1.21
N GLU A 84 11.80 -7.60 0.73
CA GLU A 84 11.04 -7.06 -0.40
C GLU A 84 10.31 -5.74 -0.06
N LEU A 85 9.77 -5.62 1.17
CA LEU A 85 9.12 -4.40 1.65
C LEU A 85 10.11 -3.23 1.69
N VAL A 86 11.27 -3.41 2.33
CA VAL A 86 12.30 -2.37 2.42
C VAL A 86 12.87 -2.04 1.05
N LYS A 87 13.12 -3.04 0.19
CA LYS A 87 13.54 -2.80 -1.20
C LYS A 87 12.52 -1.93 -1.94
N THR A 88 11.23 -2.18 -1.73
CA THR A 88 10.16 -1.37 -2.32
C THR A 88 10.21 0.06 -1.78
N GLN A 89 10.26 0.24 -0.45
CA GLN A 89 10.38 1.56 0.18
C GLN A 89 11.59 2.36 -0.31
N GLN A 90 12.74 1.71 -0.51
CA GLN A 90 13.94 2.33 -1.07
C GLN A 90 13.71 2.84 -2.50
N VAL A 91 13.12 2.02 -3.38
CA VAL A 91 12.79 2.43 -4.76
C VAL A 91 11.83 3.62 -4.76
N LEU A 92 10.79 3.59 -3.92
CA LEU A 92 9.82 4.68 -3.80
C LEU A 92 10.51 5.98 -3.36
N ASN A 93 11.37 5.90 -2.35
CA ASN A 93 12.06 7.08 -1.82
C ASN A 93 13.09 7.63 -2.81
N MET A 94 13.90 6.77 -3.43
CA MET A 94 14.91 7.17 -4.41
C MET A 94 14.32 7.88 -5.62
N LYS A 95 13.15 7.44 -6.09
CA LYS A 95 12.43 8.09 -7.20
C LYS A 95 12.14 9.57 -6.90
N HIS A 96 11.66 9.89 -5.69
CA HIS A 96 11.34 11.26 -5.30
C HIS A 96 12.57 12.10 -5.01
N LEU A 97 13.63 11.49 -4.48
CA LEU A 97 14.90 12.15 -4.22
C LEU A 97 15.75 12.37 -5.49
N GLY A 98 15.60 11.52 -6.51
CA GLY A 98 16.64 11.26 -7.51
C GLY A 98 16.60 12.08 -8.81
N TRP A 99 15.46 12.60 -9.27
CA TRP A 99 15.42 13.20 -10.62
C TRP A 99 14.90 14.64 -10.69
N GLN A 100 13.84 14.98 -9.95
CA GLN A 100 13.33 16.35 -9.93
C GLN A 100 13.98 17.20 -8.84
N ALA A 101 14.18 16.63 -7.64
CA ALA A 101 14.88 17.30 -6.55
C ALA A 101 16.35 17.58 -6.93
N LEU A 102 17.06 16.60 -7.50
CA LEU A 102 18.46 16.73 -7.90
C LEU A 102 18.69 17.80 -8.99
N LYS A 103 17.80 17.91 -9.99
CA LYS A 103 17.89 18.95 -11.04
C LYS A 103 17.55 20.35 -10.52
N GLY A 104 16.57 20.48 -9.64
CA GLY A 104 16.16 21.77 -9.07
C GLY A 104 17.04 22.26 -7.92
N THR A 105 17.71 21.35 -7.19
CA THR A 105 18.49 21.69 -5.99
C THR A 105 20.00 21.53 -6.16
N ALA A 106 20.54 21.18 -7.33
CA ALA A 106 21.98 21.01 -7.55
C ALA A 106 22.81 22.24 -7.10
N SER A 107 22.39 23.46 -7.46
CA SER A 107 23.05 24.70 -7.05
C SER A 107 22.89 25.00 -5.55
N ILE A 108 21.74 24.61 -4.98
CA ILE A 108 21.41 24.78 -3.56
C ILE A 108 22.21 23.81 -2.70
N VAL A 109 22.32 22.54 -3.10
CA VAL A 109 23.14 21.51 -2.46
C VAL A 109 24.62 21.87 -2.55
N ALA A 110 25.11 22.33 -3.71
CA ALA A 110 26.48 22.80 -3.86
C ALA A 110 26.78 23.98 -2.93
N ARG A 111 25.88 24.98 -2.86
CA ARG A 111 26.00 26.12 -1.95
C ARG A 111 25.94 25.68 -0.48
N HIS A 112 25.04 24.77 -0.11
CA HIS A 112 24.96 24.25 1.26
C HIS A 112 26.20 23.45 1.66
N LEU A 113 26.76 22.63 0.75
CA LEU A 113 28.01 21.91 0.98
C LEU A 113 29.20 22.87 1.15
N LEU A 114 29.27 23.93 0.33
CA LEU A 114 30.27 24.99 0.48
C LEU A 114 30.16 25.74 1.82
N HIS A 115 28.96 25.80 2.42
CA HIS A 115 28.70 26.33 3.75
C HIS A 115 28.73 25.26 4.88
N GLY A 116 29.19 24.04 4.60
CA GLY A 116 29.35 22.97 5.59
C GLY A 116 28.06 22.26 6.03
N GLN A 117 26.92 22.54 5.39
CA GLN A 117 25.63 21.95 5.75
C GLN A 117 25.43 20.59 5.05
N THR A 118 25.83 19.52 5.73
CA THR A 118 25.74 18.13 5.23
C THR A 118 24.42 17.41 5.55
N ASN A 119 23.45 18.12 6.14
CA ASN A 119 22.19 17.56 6.65
C ASN A 119 21.42 16.74 5.59
N PHE A 120 21.43 17.18 4.33
CA PHE A 120 20.78 16.47 3.23
C PHE A 120 21.44 15.11 2.94
N LEU A 121 22.77 15.07 2.82
CA LEU A 121 23.52 13.81 2.66
C LEU A 121 23.36 12.89 3.88
N ARG A 122 23.36 13.48 5.08
CA ARG A 122 23.13 12.75 6.33
C ARG A 122 21.73 12.15 6.40
N MET A 123 20.71 12.84 5.88
CA MET A 123 19.34 12.32 5.75
C MET A 123 19.27 11.14 4.76
N LEU A 124 19.90 11.26 3.59
CA LEU A 124 19.99 10.17 2.62
C LEU A 124 20.66 8.93 3.22
N TRP A 125 21.74 9.12 3.97
CA TRP A 125 22.45 8.03 4.66
C TRP A 125 21.62 7.44 5.81
N LYS A 126 20.95 8.28 6.61
CA LYS A 126 20.06 7.84 7.69
C LYS A 126 18.89 7.01 7.18
N PHE A 127 18.37 7.27 5.98
CA PHE A 127 17.27 6.48 5.42
C PHE A 127 17.59 4.98 5.41
N ASN A 128 18.78 4.59 4.95
CA ASN A 128 19.20 3.19 4.93
C ASN A 128 19.42 2.59 6.33
N SER A 129 19.67 3.43 7.34
CA SER A 129 19.75 2.98 8.73
C SER A 129 18.38 2.76 9.38
N VAL A 130 17.34 3.46 8.91
CA VAL A 130 15.97 3.37 9.44
C VAL A 130 15.18 2.26 8.73
N TYR A 131 15.26 2.20 7.40
CA TYR A 131 14.59 1.18 6.60
C TYR A 131 15.51 -0.04 6.43
N ASN A 132 15.45 -0.93 7.42
CA ASN A 132 16.33 -2.09 7.52
C ASN A 132 15.54 -3.34 7.95
N PRO A 133 15.52 -4.42 7.14
CA PRO A 133 14.81 -5.66 7.49
C PRO A 133 15.31 -6.28 8.80
N LYS A 134 16.58 -6.06 9.14
CA LYS A 134 17.17 -6.60 10.38
C LYS A 134 16.59 -5.94 11.62
N LEU A 135 16.23 -4.65 11.56
CA LEU A 135 15.59 -3.97 12.68
C LEU A 135 14.18 -4.53 12.90
N GLN A 136 13.41 -4.67 11.81
CA GLN A 136 12.07 -5.28 11.86
C GLN A 136 12.12 -6.71 12.43
N MET A 137 13.09 -7.51 12.00
CA MET A 137 13.30 -8.85 12.55
C MET A 137 13.74 -8.82 14.02
N ALA A 138 14.57 -7.85 14.41
CA ALA A 138 14.98 -7.70 15.80
C ALA A 138 13.79 -7.33 16.70
N ASP A 139 12.86 -6.51 16.22
CA ASP A 139 11.64 -6.12 16.94
C ASP A 139 10.74 -7.34 17.20
N HIS A 140 10.61 -8.27 16.24
CA HIS A 140 9.93 -9.56 16.45
C HIS A 140 10.60 -10.46 17.48
N ALA A 141 11.92 -10.34 17.66
CA ALA A 141 12.68 -11.16 18.60
C ALA A 141 12.66 -10.61 20.05
N GLN A 142 12.17 -9.40 20.25
CA GLN A 142 12.09 -8.80 21.57
C GLN A 142 11.04 -9.49 22.45
N PRO A 143 11.26 -9.61 23.77
CA PRO A 143 10.27 -10.21 24.67
C PRO A 143 8.98 -9.37 24.71
N VAL A 144 7.84 -10.06 24.72
CA VAL A 144 6.52 -9.42 24.70
C VAL A 144 6.15 -8.94 26.11
N LYS A 145 6.01 -7.63 26.28
CA LYS A 145 5.59 -7.01 27.55
C LYS A 145 4.08 -6.82 27.64
N TYR A 146 3.46 -6.47 26.51
CA TYR A 146 2.02 -6.21 26.42
C TYR A 146 1.46 -7.01 25.26
N GLU A 147 0.57 -7.94 25.59
CA GLU A 147 -0.12 -8.75 24.59
C GLU A 147 -1.44 -8.10 24.18
N MET A 148 -1.69 -8.09 22.88
CA MET A 148 -2.99 -7.79 22.30
C MET A 148 -3.99 -8.85 22.72
N SER A 149 -5.22 -8.42 22.98
CA SER A 149 -6.37 -9.32 23.06
C SER A 149 -6.48 -10.11 21.75
N LEU A 150 -6.95 -11.36 21.83
CA LEU A 150 -7.27 -12.10 20.61
C LEU A 150 -8.59 -11.58 20.01
N PRO A 151 -8.74 -11.61 18.68
CA PRO A 151 -10.05 -11.40 18.10
C PRO A 151 -11.03 -12.46 18.61
N PRO A 152 -12.31 -12.12 18.82
CA PRO A 152 -13.30 -13.07 19.28
C PRO A 152 -13.38 -14.26 18.32
N ALA A 153 -13.69 -15.44 18.84
CA ALA A 153 -13.90 -16.62 18.00
C ALA A 153 -15.01 -16.31 16.98
N LYS A 154 -14.79 -16.66 15.71
CA LYS A 154 -15.82 -16.48 14.67
C LYS A 154 -17.07 -17.26 15.06
N GLU A 155 -18.14 -16.56 15.40
CA GLU A 155 -19.45 -17.19 15.56
C GLU A 155 -19.89 -17.75 14.21
N LYS A 156 -20.24 -19.04 14.17
CA LYS A 156 -20.82 -19.67 12.99
C LYS A 156 -22.23 -19.10 12.79
N GLY A 157 -22.34 -18.02 12.02
CA GLY A 157 -23.62 -17.40 11.71
C GLY A 157 -23.58 -15.89 11.90
N VAL A 158 -22.77 -15.19 11.11
CA VAL A 158 -22.94 -13.74 10.98
C VAL A 158 -24.23 -13.52 10.21
N TYR A 159 -25.28 -13.11 10.91
CA TYR A 159 -26.50 -12.61 10.30
C TYR A 159 -26.11 -11.39 9.46
N THR A 160 -26.11 -11.54 8.13
CA THR A 160 -25.91 -10.46 7.13
C THR A 160 -26.77 -9.22 7.40
N ASN A 161 -27.86 -9.40 8.15
CA ASN A 161 -28.89 -8.45 8.53
C ASN A 161 -28.47 -7.51 9.68
N VAL A 162 -27.30 -7.69 10.30
CA VAL A 162 -26.79 -6.81 11.37
C VAL A 162 -25.53 -6.05 10.93
N LEU A 163 -24.96 -6.37 9.76
CA LEU A 163 -24.02 -5.44 9.15
C LEU A 163 -24.83 -4.26 8.61
N PHE A 164 -24.52 -3.06 9.10
CA PHE A 164 -24.81 -1.81 8.39
C PHE A 164 -23.93 -1.74 7.14
N VAL A 165 -24.16 -2.64 6.18
CA VAL A 165 -23.75 -2.42 4.80
C VAL A 165 -24.74 -1.41 4.27
N HIS A 166 -24.28 -0.18 4.00
CA HIS A 166 -25.02 0.65 3.07
C HIS A 166 -25.09 -0.14 1.77
N GLU A 167 -26.26 -0.68 1.43
CA GLU A 167 -26.46 -1.23 0.11
C GLU A 167 -26.02 -0.14 -0.87
N PRO A 168 -25.12 -0.45 -1.83
CA PRO A 168 -24.83 0.51 -2.87
C PRO A 168 -26.18 0.79 -3.53
N LEU A 169 -26.71 2.01 -3.36
CA LEU A 169 -27.99 2.49 -3.90
C LEU A 169 -28.03 2.48 -5.45
N GLY A 170 -27.13 1.75 -6.09
CA GLY A 170 -26.88 1.76 -7.52
C GLY A 170 -26.73 3.19 -8.02
N ARG A 171 -27.17 3.42 -9.25
CA ARG A 171 -27.23 4.75 -9.86
C ARG A 171 -28.14 5.75 -9.12
N LYS A 172 -28.98 5.31 -8.18
CA LYS A 172 -29.98 6.17 -7.53
C LYS A 172 -29.46 6.94 -6.30
N GLY A 173 -28.30 6.56 -5.74
CA GLY A 173 -27.75 7.21 -4.54
C GLY A 173 -26.50 8.06 -4.76
N ARG A 174 -26.12 8.34 -6.01
CA ARG A 174 -24.94 9.15 -6.31
C ARG A 174 -25.36 10.59 -6.57
N GLU A 175 -24.92 11.52 -5.74
CA GLU A 175 -24.91 12.95 -6.05
C GLU A 175 -23.76 13.30 -7.04
N LEU A 176 -23.54 12.46 -8.05
CA LEU A 176 -22.55 12.71 -9.09
C LEU A 176 -23.31 12.99 -10.38
N ASN A 177 -23.10 14.18 -10.95
CA ASN A 177 -23.65 14.48 -12.27
C ASN A 177 -22.98 13.62 -13.35
N ASP A 178 -23.71 13.39 -14.45
CA ASP A 178 -23.25 12.54 -15.56
C ASP A 178 -21.86 12.95 -16.08
N THR A 179 -21.56 14.25 -16.04
CA THR A 179 -20.26 14.82 -16.44
C THR A 179 -19.08 14.32 -15.59
N THR A 180 -19.29 14.13 -14.28
CA THR A 180 -18.25 13.63 -13.37
C THR A 180 -18.03 12.14 -13.55
N GLU A 181 -19.10 11.37 -13.83
CA GLU A 181 -18.99 9.94 -14.12
C GLU A 181 -18.25 9.71 -15.46
N ASP A 182 -18.55 10.50 -16.48
CA ASP A 182 -17.92 10.39 -17.80
C ASP A 182 -16.42 10.70 -17.74
N PHE A 183 -16.04 11.67 -16.91
CA PHE A 183 -14.63 11.96 -16.62
C PHE A 183 -13.94 10.80 -15.89
N ALA A 184 -14.57 10.21 -14.88
CA ALA A 184 -14.01 9.08 -14.14
C ALA A 184 -13.84 7.82 -15.03
N MET A 185 -14.83 7.53 -15.88
CA MET A 185 -14.79 6.44 -16.87
C MET A 185 -13.65 6.63 -17.88
N LYS A 186 -13.53 7.83 -18.45
CA LYS A 186 -12.47 8.16 -19.42
C LYS A 186 -11.07 8.15 -18.79
N THR A 187 -10.94 8.48 -17.51
CA THR A 187 -9.63 8.67 -16.86
C THR A 187 -9.14 7.42 -16.11
N VAL A 188 -10.03 6.62 -15.52
CA VAL A 188 -9.66 5.49 -14.65
C VAL A 188 -9.78 4.14 -15.36
N TRP A 189 -10.78 3.95 -16.23
CA TRP A 189 -11.09 2.65 -16.84
C TRP A 189 -10.72 2.54 -18.32
N GLY A 190 -10.56 3.67 -19.03
CA GLY A 190 -10.23 3.70 -20.46
C GLY A 190 -8.89 3.07 -20.85
N ASN A 191 -7.94 2.98 -19.91
CA ASN A 191 -6.61 2.42 -20.17
C ASN A 191 -6.46 0.94 -19.79
N ILE A 192 -7.41 0.35 -19.05
CA ILE A 192 -7.29 -1.03 -18.56
C ILE A 192 -7.99 -2.04 -19.48
N PHE A 193 -8.99 -1.62 -20.27
CA PHE A 193 -9.84 -2.55 -21.04
C PHE A 193 -9.65 -2.56 -22.57
N ARG A 194 -8.65 -1.85 -23.11
CA ARG A 194 -8.48 -1.79 -24.58
C ARG A 194 -7.99 -3.11 -25.19
N ASP A 195 -7.35 -3.98 -24.42
CA ASP A 195 -6.80 -5.25 -24.91
C ASP A 195 -7.69 -6.48 -24.64
N GLU A 196 -8.71 -6.38 -23.78
CA GLU A 196 -9.52 -7.53 -23.37
C GLU A 196 -10.86 -7.64 -24.10
N LEU A 197 -11.37 -6.54 -24.67
CA LEU A 197 -12.65 -6.52 -25.39
C LEU A 197 -12.58 -6.95 -26.87
N LEU A 198 -11.38 -7.17 -27.43
CA LEU A 198 -11.23 -7.67 -28.80
C LEU A 198 -11.15 -9.21 -28.90
N LYS A 199 -11.16 -9.95 -27.78
CA LYS A 199 -11.05 -11.42 -27.79
C LYS A 199 -12.36 -12.17 -27.52
N THR A 200 -13.45 -11.49 -27.18
CA THR A 200 -14.73 -12.13 -26.82
C THR A 200 -15.86 -11.90 -27.83
N SER A 201 -15.63 -11.16 -28.92
CA SER A 201 -16.63 -10.96 -29.97
C SER A 201 -16.60 -12.03 -31.07
N THR A 202 -16.65 -13.31 -30.68
CA THR A 202 -17.12 -14.40 -31.56
C THR A 202 -17.53 -15.59 -30.70
N ARG A 203 -18.77 -15.58 -30.21
CA ARG A 203 -19.56 -16.81 -30.09
C ARG A 203 -21.04 -16.49 -30.15
N THR A 204 -21.61 -17.02 -31.23
CA THR A 204 -22.94 -16.79 -31.79
C THR A 204 -24.06 -17.34 -30.90
N ILE A 205 -25.16 -16.61 -30.96
CA ILE A 205 -26.54 -16.88 -30.54
C ILE A 205 -27.02 -18.28 -30.99
N LEU A 206 -27.84 -18.97 -30.17
CA LEU A 206 -29.17 -19.51 -30.53
C LEU A 206 -29.81 -20.30 -29.37
N PRO A 207 -31.10 -20.06 -29.04
CA PRO A 207 -31.91 -20.91 -28.16
C PRO A 207 -32.91 -21.78 -28.96
N PRO A 208 -33.55 -22.78 -28.35
CA PRO A 208 -34.97 -23.06 -28.56
C PRO A 208 -35.85 -22.31 -27.55
#